data_AF-A0A146FVY2-F1
#
_entry.id   AF-A0A146FVY2-F1
#
_cell.length_a   1.000
_cell.length_b   1.000
_cell.length_c   1.000
_cell.angle_alpha   90.00
_cell.angle_beta   90.00
_cell.angle_gamma   90.00
#
_symmetry.space_group_name_H-M   'P 1'
#
loop_
_entity.id
_entity.type
_entity.pdbx_description
1 polymer ?
#
loop_
_entity_poly.entity_id
_entity_poly.type
_entity_poly.pdbx_seq_one_letter_code
_entity_poly.pdbx_strand_id
1 'polypeptide(L)'
;MAAILAAYFADRNGERSPLLLFHIGCIVAGFFVCLAGSQRWVPGLVYFGVFLAILAMASHFYRTRDSPQYIMGHALELAFGIMGVVAIVITRFAYVRINRQRVDKLVELRPEYSAQELGEMGDKSPTFRYML
;
A
#
# COMPACT_ATOMS: atom_id res chain seq x y z
N MET A 1 -22.90 -9.96 -2.03
CA MET A 1 -23.75 -11.11 -1.62
C MET A 1 -23.40 -11.61 -0.21
N ALA A 2 -22.14 -11.88 0.11
CA ALA A 2 -21.71 -12.25 1.47
C ALA A 2 -22.06 -11.20 2.55
N ALA A 3 -21.88 -9.90 2.25
CA ALA A 3 -22.23 -8.82 3.17
C ALA A 3 -23.73 -8.74 3.51
N ILE A 4 -24.61 -9.11 2.57
CA ILE A 4 -26.08 -9.06 2.74
C ILE A 4 -26.54 -10.24 3.61
N LEU A 5 -25.99 -11.44 3.38
CA LEU A 5 -26.28 -12.62 4.20
C LEU A 5 -25.78 -12.47 5.64
N ALA A 6 -24.59 -11.89 5.81
CA ALA A 6 -24.03 -11.64 7.13
C ALA A 6 -24.79 -10.53 7.88
N ALA A 7 -25.27 -9.50 7.17
CA ALA A 7 -26.15 -8.47 7.75
C ALA A 7 -27.51 -9.04 8.19
N TYR A 8 -28.12 -9.94 7.39
CA TYR A 8 -29.39 -10.58 7.71
C TYR A 8 -29.30 -11.47 8.96
N PHE A 9 -28.20 -12.22 9.13
CA PHE A 9 -27.98 -13.02 10.33
C PHE A 9 -27.66 -12.16 11.57
N ALA A 10 -26.96 -11.03 11.38
CA ALA A 10 -26.63 -10.10 12.47
C ALA A 10 -27.85 -9.36 13.01
N ASP A 11 -28.78 -8.92 12.14
CA ASP A 11 -30.01 -8.24 12.56
C ASP A 11 -30.96 -9.16 13.36
N ARG A 12 -30.91 -10.47 13.12
CA ARG A 12 -31.78 -11.44 13.81
C ARG A 12 -31.38 -11.69 15.27
N ASN A 13 -30.11 -11.45 15.61
CA ASN A 13 -29.58 -11.62 16.96
C ASN A 13 -29.56 -10.31 17.78
N GLY A 14 -30.00 -9.18 17.23
CA GLY A 14 -30.10 -7.90 17.93
C GLY A 14 -28.75 -7.25 18.28
N GLU A 15 -27.63 -7.91 18.04
CA GLU A 15 -26.29 -7.38 18.28
C GLU A 15 -25.63 -7.02 16.96
N ARG A 16 -25.41 -5.72 16.73
CA ARG A 16 -24.55 -5.24 15.61
C ARG A 16 -23.07 -5.61 15.81
N SER A 17 -22.73 -6.11 17.00
CA SER A 17 -21.39 -6.43 17.50
C SER A 17 -20.62 -7.53 16.73
N PRO A 18 -21.21 -8.67 16.33
CA PRO A 18 -20.45 -9.80 15.77
C PRO A 18 -19.82 -9.49 14.40
N LEU A 19 -20.56 -8.76 13.54
CA LEU A 19 -20.06 -8.39 12.22
C LEU A 19 -18.91 -7.37 12.32
N LEU A 20 -19.02 -6.41 13.24
CA LEU A 20 -17.97 -5.44 13.52
C LEU A 20 -16.71 -6.11 14.06
N LEU A 21 -16.86 -7.05 15.00
CA LEU A 21 -15.76 -7.83 15.56
C LEU A 21 -15.05 -8.68 14.49
N PHE A 22 -15.80 -9.26 13.56
CA PHE A 22 -15.22 -9.98 12.42
C PHE A 22 -14.33 -9.06 11.56
N HIS A 23 -14.81 -7.87 11.20
CA HIS A 23 -14.02 -6.92 10.41
C HIS A 23 -12.80 -6.41 11.17
N ILE A 24 -12.92 -6.13 12.47
CA ILE A 24 -11.78 -5.78 13.33
C ILE A 24 -10.76 -6.91 13.36
N GLY A 25 -11.21 -8.17 13.46
CA GLY A 25 -10.35 -9.35 13.36
C GLY A 25 -9.60 -9.43 12.03
N CYS A 26 -10.28 -9.15 10.90
CA CYS A 26 -9.65 -9.09 9.58
C CYS A 26 -8.61 -7.96 9.46
N ILE A 27 -8.88 -6.78 10.04
CA ILE A 27 -7.94 -5.65 10.07
C ILE A 27 -6.68 -6.05 10.83
N VAL A 28 -6.85 -6.63 12.03
CA VAL A 28 -5.74 -7.10 12.87
C VAL A 28 -4.93 -8.17 12.15
N ALA A 29 -5.58 -9.14 11.52
CA ALA A 29 -4.91 -10.15 10.71
C ALA A 29 -4.14 -9.53 9.53
N GLY A 30 -4.71 -8.55 8.83
CA GLY A 30 -4.05 -7.82 7.75
C GLY A 30 -2.77 -7.13 8.21
N PHE A 31 -2.79 -6.48 9.38
CA PHE A 31 -1.58 -5.89 9.97
C PHE A 31 -0.54 -6.93 10.38
N PHE A 32 -0.95 -8.08 10.94
CA PHE A 32 -0.02 -9.18 11.23
C PHE A 32 0.66 -9.71 9.96
N VAL A 33 -0.09 -9.84 8.86
CA VAL A 33 0.47 -10.22 7.56
C VAL A 33 1.48 -9.18 7.05
N CYS A 34 1.18 -7.88 7.20
CA CYS A 34 2.12 -6.81 6.85
C CYS A 34 3.42 -6.90 7.66
N LEU A 35 3.32 -7.09 8.98
CA LEU A 35 4.48 -7.24 9.86
C LEU A 35 5.30 -8.47 9.49
N ALA A 36 4.66 -9.61 9.26
CA ALA A 36 5.34 -10.84 8.85
C ALA A 36 6.04 -10.71 7.48
N GLY A 37 5.35 -10.10 6.50
CA GLY A 37 5.90 -9.86 5.16
C GLY A 37 7.05 -8.86 5.15
N SER A 38 7.02 -7.84 6.02
CA SER A 38 8.08 -6.83 6.13
C SER A 38 9.38 -7.41 6.70
N GLN A 39 9.31 -8.36 7.63
CA GLN A 39 10.51 -8.97 8.23
C GLN A 39 11.30 -9.82 7.22
N ARG A 40 10.61 -10.41 6.24
CA ARG A 40 11.19 -11.31 5.23
C ARG A 40 11.32 -10.65 3.86
N TRP A 41 11.05 -9.35 3.75
CA TRP A 41 11.06 -8.57 2.50
C TRP A 41 10.32 -9.28 1.35
N VAL A 42 9.06 -9.67 1.60
CA VAL A 42 8.19 -10.29 0.58
C VAL A 42 7.11 -9.26 0.18
N PRO A 43 7.34 -8.45 -0.89
CA PRO A 43 6.46 -7.32 -1.21
C PRO A 43 5.02 -7.74 -1.47
N GLY A 44 4.83 -8.85 -2.18
CA GLY A 44 3.49 -9.39 -2.50
C GLY A 44 2.66 -9.70 -1.26
N LEU A 45 3.30 -10.21 -0.19
CA LEU A 45 2.61 -10.52 1.06
C LEU A 45 2.21 -9.24 1.81
N VAL A 46 3.07 -8.23 1.80
CA VAL A 46 2.75 -6.91 2.38
C VAL A 46 1.58 -6.27 1.64
N TYR A 47 1.57 -6.28 0.31
CA TYR A 47 0.46 -5.75 -0.48
C TYR A 47 -0.87 -6.45 -0.18
N PHE A 48 -0.83 -7.78 -0.02
CA PHE A 48 -2.01 -8.54 0.37
C PHE A 48 -2.53 -8.18 1.77
N GLY A 49 -1.63 -8.03 2.75
CA GLY A 49 -1.99 -7.61 4.10
C GLY A 49 -2.64 -6.22 4.14
N VAL A 50 -2.09 -5.26 3.38
CA VAL A 50 -2.66 -3.91 3.25
C VAL A 50 -4.04 -3.96 2.60
N PHE A 51 -4.20 -4.73 1.52
CA PHE A 51 -5.48 -4.91 0.84
C PHE A 51 -6.56 -5.46 1.79
N LEU A 52 -6.25 -6.52 2.55
CA LEU A 52 -7.19 -7.10 3.51
C LEU A 52 -7.61 -6.11 4.60
N ALA A 53 -6.67 -5.33 5.14
CA ALA A 53 -6.97 -4.35 6.17
C ALA A 53 -7.90 -3.25 5.64
N ILE A 54 -7.60 -2.68 4.46
CA ILE A 54 -8.41 -1.61 3.86
C ILE A 54 -9.80 -2.13 3.48
N LEU A 55 -9.90 -3.33 2.90
CA LEU A 55 -11.18 -3.94 2.52
C LEU A 55 -12.08 -4.14 3.75
N ALA A 56 -11.52 -4.58 4.86
CA ALA A 56 -12.26 -4.77 6.10
C ALA A 56 -12.69 -3.44 6.74
N MET A 57 -11.97 -2.33 6.49
CA MET A 57 -12.37 -0.99 6.95
C MET A 57 -13.49 -0.38 6.08
N ALA A 58 -13.64 -0.80 4.82
CA ALA A 58 -14.59 -0.20 3.88
C ALA A 58 -16.06 -0.29 4.36
N SER A 59 -16.44 -1.38 5.04
CA SER A 59 -17.79 -1.54 5.62
C SER A 59 -18.08 -0.55 6.75
N HIS A 60 -17.04 0.03 7.36
CA HIS A 60 -17.15 1.06 8.38
C HIS A 60 -17.41 2.46 7.80
N PHE A 61 -16.98 2.70 6.56
CA PHE A 61 -17.13 3.99 5.88
C PHE A 61 -18.51 4.14 5.22
N TYR A 62 -19.08 3.04 4.72
CA TYR A 62 -20.41 3.00 4.12
C TYR A 62 -21.46 2.59 5.16
N ARG A 63 -21.83 3.52 6.05
CA ARG A 63 -22.86 3.29 7.07
C ARG A 63 -24.26 3.48 6.51
N THR A 64 -25.20 2.64 6.92
CA THR A 64 -26.62 2.74 6.56
C THR A 64 -27.29 4.03 7.05
N ARG A 65 -26.78 4.65 8.12
CA ARG A 65 -27.24 5.97 8.61
C ARG A 65 -27.00 7.09 7.62
N ASP A 66 -25.98 6.97 6.77
CA ASP A 66 -25.59 7.99 5.80
C ASP A 66 -26.27 7.77 4.43
N SER A 67 -27.22 6.82 4.37
CA SER A 67 -28.07 6.56 3.20
C SER A 67 -29.01 7.73 2.92
N PRO A 68 -29.29 8.08 1.64
CA PRO A 68 -28.85 7.39 0.42
C PRO A 68 -27.54 7.94 -0.19
N GLN A 69 -26.99 9.02 0.37
CA GLN A 69 -25.93 9.79 -0.30
C GLN A 69 -24.51 9.30 0.00
N TYR A 70 -24.30 8.57 1.11
CA TYR A 70 -23.03 7.94 1.49
C TYR A 70 -21.79 8.85 1.32
N ILE A 71 -21.92 10.14 1.61
CA ILE A 71 -20.91 11.18 1.30
C ILE A 71 -19.55 10.84 1.92
N MET A 72 -19.53 10.30 3.15
CA MET A 72 -18.29 9.89 3.80
C MET A 72 -17.57 8.75 3.08
N GLY A 73 -18.30 7.74 2.60
CA GLY A 73 -17.72 6.62 1.86
C GLY A 73 -17.05 7.10 0.57
N HIS A 74 -17.77 7.92 -0.21
CA HIS A 74 -17.26 8.48 -1.47
C HIS A 74 -16.08 9.43 -1.26
N ALA A 75 -16.16 10.32 -0.26
CA ALA A 75 -15.07 11.25 0.04
C ALA A 75 -13.78 10.53 0.39
N LEU A 76 -13.88 9.44 1.16
CA LEU A 76 -12.70 8.70 1.61
C LEU A 76 -12.11 7.82 0.49
N GLU A 77 -12.96 7.19 -0.33
CA GLU A 77 -12.53 6.46 -1.52
C GLU A 77 -11.75 7.37 -2.49
N LEU A 78 -12.30 8.56 -2.78
CA LEU A 78 -11.64 9.57 -3.60
C LEU A 78 -10.33 10.06 -2.97
N ALA A 79 -10.30 10.29 -1.65
CA ALA A 79 -9.10 10.72 -0.95
C ALA A 79 -7.98 9.67 -1.05
N PHE A 80 -8.27 8.39 -0.82
CA PHE A 80 -7.28 7.31 -0.97
C PHE A 80 -6.80 7.17 -2.41
N GLY A 81 -7.71 7.26 -3.39
CA GLY A 81 -7.34 7.25 -4.81
C GLY A 81 -6.40 8.39 -5.18
N ILE A 82 -6.73 9.62 -4.77
CA ILE A 82 -5.90 10.81 -5.02
C ILE A 82 -4.54 10.68 -4.33
N MET A 83 -4.49 10.23 -3.07
CA MET A 83 -3.23 10.01 -2.37
C MET A 83 -2.35 8.97 -3.07
N GLY A 84 -2.94 7.91 -3.62
CA GLY A 84 -2.21 6.92 -4.42
C GLY A 84 -1.58 7.51 -5.67
N VAL A 85 -2.34 8.32 -6.42
CA VAL A 85 -1.83 9.03 -7.61
C VAL A 85 -0.71 9.99 -7.23
N VAL A 86 -0.89 10.77 -6.16
CA VAL A 86 0.13 11.70 -5.65
C VAL A 86 1.40 10.94 -5.25
N ALA A 87 1.28 9.81 -4.56
CA ALA A 87 2.42 8.98 -4.19
C ALA A 87 3.18 8.43 -5.40
N ILE A 88 2.47 7.99 -6.46
CA ILE A 88 3.09 7.56 -7.72
C ILE A 88 3.86 8.71 -8.36
N VAL A 89 3.25 9.89 -8.44
CA VAL A 89 3.88 11.09 -9.03
C VAL A 89 5.13 11.48 -8.25
N ILE A 90 5.06 11.54 -6.92
CA ILE A 90 6.21 11.84 -6.05
C ILE A 90 7.32 10.82 -6.27
N THR A 91 6.99 9.52 -6.26
CA THR A 91 7.96 8.45 -6.44
C THR A 91 8.64 8.56 -7.81
N ARG A 92 7.88 8.88 -8.86
CA ARG A 92 8.42 9.07 -10.20
C ARG A 92 9.42 10.21 -10.25
N PHE A 93 9.08 11.37 -9.69
CA PHE A 93 10.00 12.50 -9.63
C PHE A 93 11.22 12.24 -8.76
N ALA A 94 11.04 11.55 -7.63
CA ALA A 94 12.14 11.14 -6.77
C ALA A 94 13.12 10.23 -7.52
N TYR A 95 12.61 9.21 -8.23
CA TYR A 95 13.44 8.29 -9.00
C TYR A 95 14.15 8.99 -10.16
N VAL A 96 13.48 9.89 -10.88
CA VAL A 96 14.12 10.70 -11.93
C VAL A 96 15.26 11.55 -11.35
N ARG A 97 15.05 12.21 -10.20
CA ARG A 97 16.09 13.00 -9.52
C ARG A 97 17.27 12.13 -9.07
N ILE A 98 17.00 10.99 -8.44
CA ILE A 98 18.04 10.08 -7.94
C ILE A 98 18.83 9.49 -9.11
N ASN A 99 18.15 9.04 -10.17
CA ASN A 99 18.81 8.49 -11.36
C ASN A 99 19.68 9.54 -12.06
N ARG A 100 19.24 10.81 -12.14
CA ARG A 100 20.07 11.91 -12.67
C ARG A 100 21.34 12.12 -11.82
N GLN A 101 21.20 12.21 -10.50
CA GLN A 101 22.34 12.36 -9.60
C GLN A 101 23.34 11.20 -9.70
N ARG A 102 22.85 9.98 -9.93
CA ARG A 102 23.71 8.80 -10.13
C ARG A 102 24.45 8.86 -11.47
N VAL A 103 23.81 9.34 -12.54
CA VAL A 103 24.48 9.56 -13.83
C VAL A 103 25.59 10.60 -13.70
N ASP A 104 25.33 11.71 -13.02
CA ASP A 104 26.33 12.77 -12.82
C ASP A 104 27.55 12.23 -12.03
N LYS A 105 27.29 11.50 -10.93
CA LYS A 105 28.35 10.80 -10.16
C LYS A 105 29.10 9.76 -10.98
N LEU A 106 28.41 9.04 -11.87
CA LEU A 106 29.06 8.06 -12.73
C LEU A 106 30.03 8.74 -13.70
N VAL A 107 29.66 9.89 -14.28
CA VAL A 107 30.54 10.66 -15.17
C VAL A 107 31.78 11.15 -14.43
N GLU A 108 31.63 11.59 -13.18
CA GLU A 108 32.73 12.04 -12.32
C GLU A 108 33.68 10.89 -11.91
N LEU A 109 33.14 9.71 -11.57
CA LEU A 109 33.91 8.57 -11.05
C LEU A 109 34.49 7.66 -12.14
N ARG A 110 33.96 7.71 -13.39
CA ARG A 110 34.44 6.88 -14.51
C ARG A 110 35.94 7.01 -14.84
N PRO A 111 36.59 8.18 -14.69
CA PRO A 111 38.03 8.31 -14.91
C PRO A 111 38.87 7.65 -13.80
N GLU A 112 38.31 7.51 -12.60
CA GLU A 112 39.02 7.07 -11.40
C GLU A 112 38.83 5.57 -11.11
N TYR A 113 37.69 5.00 -11.53
CA TYR A 113 37.35 3.59 -11.32
C TYR A 113 37.19 2.83 -12.64
N SER A 114 37.72 1.61 -12.68
CA SER A 114 37.49 0.71 -13.81
C SER A 114 36.04 0.20 -13.85
N ALA A 115 35.56 -0.22 -15.03
CA ALA A 115 34.21 -0.77 -15.17
C ALA A 115 33.98 -2.03 -14.30
N GLN A 116 35.05 -2.74 -13.96
CA GLN A 116 35.00 -3.95 -13.14
C GLN A 116 34.76 -3.60 -11.66
N GLU A 117 35.49 -2.64 -11.11
CA GLU A 117 35.30 -2.15 -9.73
C GLU A 117 33.92 -1.51 -9.52
N LEU A 118 33.42 -0.76 -10.52
CA LEU A 118 32.05 -0.23 -10.52
C LEU A 118 30.98 -1.33 -10.53
N GLY A 119 31.28 -2.50 -11.10
CA GLY A 119 30.42 -3.68 -11.08
C GLY A 119 30.41 -4.38 -9.72
N GLU A 120 31.56 -4.45 -9.04
CA GLU A 120 31.70 -5.04 -7.71
C GLU A 120 30.90 -4.29 -6.62
N MET A 121 30.61 -3.00 -6.84
CA MET A 121 29.77 -2.20 -5.95
C MET A 121 28.29 -2.65 -5.90
N GLY A 122 27.82 -3.49 -6.83
CA GLY A 122 26.44 -3.99 -6.85
C GLY A 122 25.38 -2.88 -6.86
N ASP A 123 24.38 -2.96 -5.98
CA ASP A 123 23.27 -1.98 -5.87
C ASP A 123 23.72 -0.57 -5.44
N LYS A 124 24.93 -0.46 -4.87
CA LYS A 124 25.53 0.84 -4.55
C LYS A 124 26.17 1.51 -5.76
N SER A 125 26.37 0.76 -6.85
CA SER A 125 26.95 1.26 -8.08
C SER A 125 26.11 2.40 -8.66
N PRO A 126 26.74 3.51 -9.12
CA PRO A 126 26.06 4.55 -9.88
C PRO A 126 25.45 4.05 -11.21
N THR A 127 25.84 2.85 -11.66
CA THR A 127 25.26 2.20 -12.85
C THR A 127 23.87 1.60 -12.61
N PHE A 128 23.50 1.33 -11.36
CA PHE A 128 22.18 0.81 -11.00
C PHE A 128 21.10 1.86 -11.20
N ARG A 129 20.04 1.53 -11.95
CA ARG A 129 18.92 2.43 -12.27
C ARG A 129 17.64 1.99 -11.58
N TYR A 130 17.01 2.91 -10.87
CA TYR A 130 15.66 2.68 -10.35
C TYR A 130 14.64 2.82 -11.48
N MET A 131 13.78 1.83 -11.61
CA MET A 131 12.67 1.85 -12.57
C MET A 131 11.35 1.96 -11.80
N LEU A 132 10.51 2.90 -12.22
CA LEU A 132 9.11 3.04 -11.82
C LEU A 132 8.23 3.03 -13.06
#